data_AF-A0A7V9SS44-F1
#
_entry.id   AF-A0A7V9SS44-F1
#
_cell.length_a   1.000
_cell.length_b   1.000
_cell.length_c   1.000
_cell.angle_alpha   90.00
_cell.angle_beta   90.00
_cell.angle_gamma   90.00
#
_symmetry.space_group_name_H-M   'P 1'
#
loop_
_entity.id
_entity.type
_entity.pdbx_description
1 polymer ?
#
loop_
_entity_poly.entity_id
_entity_poly.type
_entity_poly.pdbx_seq_one_letter_code
_entity_poly.pdbx_strand_id
1 'polypeptide(L)'
;MKKQFLIISGFAIITASLIFSCAKKKADNRIQPTYKEDATGTGGNPNVGNQTVTGTATLTNPATQNSSLLVGGSGWSNPTCISTNSITLKGINGSIDVTLNFLFPPTTGTYAIAASPNAGACSMIVNNAPNQPSGIVWYGKTGSVVVNTTSTSIQASFTGILCTQQNFNFPTVGVSGNLGCN
;
A
#
# COMPACT_ATOMS: atom_id res chain seq x y z
N MET A 1 -7.15 -91.11 17.66
CA MET A 1 -7.05 -89.68 17.98
C MET A 1 -6.83 -88.89 16.69
N LYS A 2 -7.88 -88.29 16.11
CA LYS A 2 -7.84 -87.54 14.83
C LYS A 2 -8.87 -86.38 14.88
N LYS A 3 -8.72 -85.48 15.85
CA LYS A 3 -9.62 -84.33 16.09
C LYS A 3 -8.87 -83.01 16.37
N GLN A 4 -7.77 -82.78 15.64
CA GLN A 4 -7.11 -81.47 15.51
C GLN A 4 -6.93 -81.23 14.01
N PHE A 5 -7.97 -81.32 13.17
CA PHE A 5 -8.99 -80.29 13.00
C PHE A 5 -8.40 -78.87 13.01
N LEU A 6 -8.19 -78.38 11.79
CA LEU A 6 -8.91 -77.19 11.31
C LEU A 6 -8.49 -75.82 11.86
N ILE A 7 -7.39 -75.72 12.62
CA ILE A 7 -6.91 -74.42 13.12
C ILE A 7 -5.73 -73.88 12.30
N ILE A 8 -4.98 -74.72 11.59
CA ILE A 8 -3.75 -74.29 10.89
C ILE A 8 -4.05 -73.71 9.49
N SER A 9 -5.18 -74.05 8.86
CA SER A 9 -5.57 -73.51 7.55
C SER A 9 -6.33 -72.16 7.60
N GLY A 10 -6.75 -71.70 8.79
CA GLY A 10 -7.44 -70.42 8.96
C GLY A 10 -6.51 -69.22 9.16
N PHE A 11 -5.30 -69.44 9.69
CA PHE A 11 -4.36 -68.36 9.99
C PHE A 11 -3.65 -67.79 8.75
N ALA A 12 -3.57 -68.58 7.66
CA ALA A 12 -2.95 -68.16 6.41
C ALA A 12 -3.82 -67.19 5.57
N ILE A 13 -5.13 -67.14 5.80
CA ILE A 13 -6.05 -66.26 5.06
C ILE A 13 -6.12 -64.86 5.70
N ILE A 14 -5.92 -64.77 7.02
CA ILE A 14 -5.89 -63.50 7.76
C ILE A 14 -4.56 -62.76 7.57
N THR A 15 -3.45 -63.47 7.33
CA THR A 15 -2.17 -62.83 7.02
C THR A 15 -2.08 -62.32 5.59
N ALA A 16 -2.81 -62.90 4.63
CA ALA A 16 -2.87 -62.40 3.25
C ALA A 16 -3.73 -61.12 3.09
N SER A 17 -4.64 -60.83 4.03
CA SER A 17 -5.49 -59.62 4.00
C SER A 17 -4.84 -58.40 4.65
N LEU A 18 -3.73 -58.57 5.39
CA LEU A 18 -2.91 -57.47 5.93
C LEU A 18 -1.84 -56.95 4.96
N ILE A 19 -1.62 -57.61 3.81
CA ILE A 19 -0.64 -57.20 2.78
C ILE A 19 -1.30 -56.32 1.69
N PHE A 20 -2.63 -56.19 1.68
CA PHE A 20 -3.37 -55.36 0.71
C PHE A 20 -3.90 -54.03 1.27
N SER A 21 -3.64 -53.69 2.53
CA SER A 21 -3.98 -52.39 3.13
C SER A 21 -2.89 -51.31 2.94
N CYS A 22 -2.13 -51.39 1.85
CA CYS A 22 -1.42 -50.27 1.27
C CYS A 22 -1.95 -50.01 -0.15
N ALA A 23 -3.24 -49.68 -0.24
CA ALA A 23 -3.69 -48.86 -1.35
C ALA A 23 -2.83 -47.58 -1.30
N LYS A 24 -1.91 -47.44 -2.26
CA LYS A 24 -1.18 -46.20 -2.45
C LYS A 24 -2.22 -45.09 -2.47
N LYS A 25 -2.17 -44.17 -1.50
CA LYS A 25 -2.78 -42.86 -1.66
C LYS A 25 -2.26 -42.39 -3.01
N LYS A 26 -3.14 -42.23 -4.01
CA LYS A 26 -2.75 -41.55 -5.24
C LYS A 26 -2.14 -40.24 -4.77
N ALA A 27 -0.86 -40.05 -5.06
CA ALA A 27 -0.18 -38.80 -4.82
C ALA A 27 -0.75 -37.81 -5.84
N ASP A 28 -1.98 -37.37 -5.61
CA ASP A 28 -2.36 -36.04 -6.05
C ASP A 28 -1.59 -35.11 -5.13
N ASN A 29 -0.38 -34.74 -5.56
CA ASN A 29 0.42 -33.66 -5.01
C ASN A 29 -0.30 -32.31 -5.19
N ARG A 30 -1.52 -32.20 -4.68
CA ARG A 30 -2.31 -30.98 -4.66
C ARG A 30 -2.78 -30.76 -3.24
N ILE A 31 -1.89 -30.19 -2.42
CA ILE A 31 -2.37 -29.10 -1.57
C ILE A 31 -2.67 -27.97 -2.55
N GLN A 32 -3.88 -27.99 -3.13
CA GLN A 32 -4.37 -26.85 -3.88
C GLN A 32 -4.97 -25.90 -2.84
N PRO A 33 -4.45 -24.68 -2.65
CA PRO A 33 -5.19 -23.67 -1.92
C PRO A 33 -6.48 -23.44 -2.71
N THR A 34 -7.61 -23.76 -2.10
CA THR A 34 -8.93 -23.56 -2.73
C THR A 34 -9.22 -22.07 -2.81
N TYR A 35 -9.14 -21.54 -4.02
CA TYR A 35 -9.96 -20.42 -4.47
C TYR A 35 -10.66 -20.83 -5.76
N LYS A 36 -11.48 -21.88 -5.69
CA LYS A 36 -12.31 -22.31 -6.83
C LYS A 36 -13.31 -23.38 -6.40
N GLU A 37 -14.37 -22.98 -5.71
CA GLU A 37 -15.56 -23.84 -5.55
C GLU A 37 -16.85 -23.19 -6.04
N ASP A 38 -16.77 -22.19 -6.93
CA ASP A 38 -17.92 -21.79 -7.73
C ASP A 38 -17.52 -21.67 -9.21
N ALA A 39 -18.17 -22.45 -10.05
CA ALA A 39 -17.89 -22.62 -11.47
C ALA A 39 -18.18 -21.37 -12.34
N THR A 40 -18.23 -20.17 -11.74
CA THR A 40 -18.39 -18.88 -12.43
C THR A 40 -17.53 -17.74 -11.86
N GLY A 41 -16.64 -17.98 -10.89
CA GLY A 41 -15.94 -16.91 -10.16
C GLY A 41 -14.69 -16.32 -10.85
N THR A 42 -14.67 -14.99 -11.01
CA THR A 42 -13.50 -14.14 -11.31
C THR A 42 -12.63 -13.85 -10.07
N GLY A 43 -12.51 -14.82 -9.15
CA GLY A 43 -11.86 -14.64 -7.86
C GLY A 43 -10.34 -14.44 -7.96
N GLY A 44 -9.90 -13.19 -8.09
CA GLY A 44 -8.49 -12.81 -7.95
C GLY A 44 -8.00 -12.97 -6.51
N ASN A 45 -6.69 -13.18 -6.36
CA ASN A 45 -6.01 -13.30 -5.07
C ASN A 45 -6.34 -12.08 -4.19
N PRO A 46 -6.95 -12.26 -2.99
CA PRO A 46 -7.30 -11.15 -2.10
C PRO A 46 -6.07 -10.44 -1.53
N ASN A 47 -4.88 -11.05 -1.60
CA ASN A 47 -3.63 -10.50 -1.12
C ASN A 47 -2.75 -10.04 -2.28
N VAL A 48 -2.83 -8.75 -2.62
CA VAL A 48 -1.95 -8.11 -3.60
C VAL A 48 -0.49 -8.26 -3.13
N GLY A 49 0.32 -9.01 -3.87
CA GLY A 49 1.77 -9.16 -3.62
C GLY A 49 2.24 -10.47 -2.98
N ASN A 50 1.35 -11.38 -2.56
CA ASN A 50 1.77 -12.70 -2.04
C ASN A 50 1.60 -13.77 -3.13
N GLN A 51 2.67 -14.06 -3.88
CA GLN A 51 2.66 -15.08 -4.94
C GLN A 51 2.89 -16.47 -4.36
N THR A 52 2.13 -17.46 -4.83
CA THR A 52 2.31 -18.89 -4.54
C THR A 52 3.33 -19.58 -5.45
N VAL A 53 4.06 -18.83 -6.29
CA VAL A 53 5.07 -19.35 -7.22
C VAL A 53 6.35 -18.53 -7.10
N THR A 54 7.50 -19.21 -7.07
CA THR A 54 8.82 -18.59 -7.00
C THR A 54 9.11 -17.82 -8.30
N GLY A 55 8.88 -16.51 -8.26
CA GLY A 55 9.24 -15.55 -9.31
C GLY A 55 9.31 -14.15 -8.71
N THR A 56 10.31 -13.35 -9.09
CA THR A 56 10.41 -11.96 -8.64
C THR A 56 9.33 -11.14 -9.36
N ALA A 57 8.39 -10.54 -8.63
CA ALA A 57 7.45 -9.61 -9.22
C ALA A 57 8.20 -8.36 -9.72
N THR A 58 8.26 -8.16 -11.03
CA THR A 58 8.67 -6.87 -11.61
C THR A 58 7.62 -5.83 -11.24
N LEU A 59 7.99 -4.90 -10.35
CA LEU A 59 7.19 -3.72 -10.04
C LEU A 59 7.14 -2.83 -11.29
N THR A 60 5.98 -2.72 -11.92
CA THR A 60 5.74 -1.79 -13.02
C THR A 60 5.13 -0.49 -12.48
N ASN A 61 5.56 0.64 -13.01
CA ASN A 61 4.97 1.92 -12.64
C ASN A 61 3.60 2.07 -13.33
N PRO A 62 2.49 2.22 -12.60
CA PRO A 62 1.17 2.42 -13.20
C PRO A 62 1.01 3.80 -13.86
N ALA A 63 1.84 4.78 -13.50
CA ALA A 63 1.85 6.11 -14.07
C ALA A 63 2.80 6.19 -15.28
N THR A 64 2.33 6.81 -16.36
CA THR A 64 3.05 6.87 -17.64
C THR A 64 3.51 8.27 -18.05
N GLN A 65 3.02 9.32 -17.41
CA GLN A 65 3.30 10.71 -17.77
C GLN A 65 3.42 11.64 -16.57
N ASN A 66 4.18 12.73 -16.72
CA ASN A 66 4.25 13.79 -15.72
C ASN A 66 2.91 14.53 -15.63
N SER A 67 2.57 15.04 -14.45
CA SER A 67 1.44 15.95 -14.28
C SER A 67 1.75 17.07 -13.29
N SER A 68 0.81 18.00 -13.13
CA SER A 68 0.94 19.11 -12.20
C SER A 68 -0.34 19.31 -11.39
N LEU A 69 -0.18 19.80 -10.16
CA LEU A 69 -1.26 20.08 -9.23
C LEU A 69 -1.09 21.48 -8.64
N LEU A 70 -2.14 22.29 -8.73
CA LEU A 70 -2.26 23.56 -8.03
C LEU A 70 -3.14 23.36 -6.78
N VAL A 71 -2.56 23.61 -5.62
CA VAL A 71 -3.16 23.38 -4.29
C VAL A 71 -3.64 24.69 -3.70
N GLY A 72 -4.82 24.66 -3.08
CA GLY A 72 -5.44 25.86 -2.51
C GLY A 72 -6.33 26.61 -3.51
N GLY A 73 -7.09 27.58 -3.01
CA GLY A 73 -8.13 28.27 -3.76
C GLY A 73 -9.52 27.62 -3.59
N SER A 74 -10.45 27.96 -4.49
CA SER A 74 -11.82 27.42 -4.45
C SER A 74 -11.84 25.90 -4.59
N GLY A 75 -12.68 25.23 -3.79
CA GLY A 75 -12.84 23.77 -3.80
C GLY A 75 -11.85 23.00 -2.91
N TRP A 76 -10.86 23.67 -2.32
CA TRP A 76 -9.98 23.06 -1.32
C TRP A 76 -10.52 23.26 0.09
N SER A 77 -10.58 22.19 0.87
CA SER A 77 -10.89 22.21 2.29
C SER A 77 -9.66 21.83 3.10
N ASN A 78 -9.45 22.45 4.27
CA ASN A 78 -8.29 22.19 5.13
C ASN A 78 -8.70 21.58 6.49
N PRO A 79 -9.06 20.29 6.55
CA PRO A 79 -9.72 19.71 7.72
C PRO A 79 -8.79 19.42 8.91
N THR A 80 -7.46 19.34 8.73
CA THR A 80 -6.55 18.86 9.78
C THR A 80 -5.97 19.95 10.68
N CYS A 81 -6.26 21.22 10.43
CA CYS A 81 -5.72 22.28 11.27
C CYS A 81 -6.77 22.79 12.25
N ILE A 82 -6.78 22.17 13.43
CA ILE A 82 -7.65 22.54 14.56
C ILE A 82 -7.07 23.75 15.31
N SER A 83 -5.76 24.01 15.21
CA SER A 83 -5.08 25.15 15.83
C SER A 83 -3.70 25.42 15.21
N THR A 84 -3.07 26.53 15.60
CA THR A 84 -1.67 26.87 15.29
C THR A 84 -0.62 25.91 15.86
N ASN A 85 -1.04 24.90 16.64
CA ASN A 85 -0.17 23.82 17.11
C ASN A 85 -0.21 22.59 16.19
N SER A 86 -0.85 22.68 15.02
CA SER A 86 -0.90 21.54 14.10
C SER A 86 0.46 21.24 13.49
N ILE A 87 0.86 19.96 13.57
CA ILE A 87 2.04 19.42 12.87
C ILE A 87 1.71 18.96 11.44
N THR A 88 0.44 19.00 11.06
CA THR A 88 -0.02 18.61 9.71
C THR A 88 -0.89 19.68 9.08
N LEU A 89 -0.63 19.97 7.81
CA LEU A 89 -1.52 20.78 6.97
C LEU A 89 -2.02 19.90 5.84
N LYS A 90 -3.31 19.59 5.84
CA LYS A 90 -3.95 18.80 4.79
C LYS A 90 -4.91 19.69 4.02
N GLY A 91 -4.84 19.62 2.69
CA GLY A 91 -5.85 20.13 1.78
C GLY A 91 -6.54 18.99 1.02
N ILE A 92 -7.85 19.11 0.84
CA ILE A 92 -8.68 18.13 0.13
C ILE A 92 -9.51 18.84 -0.94
N ASN A 93 -9.47 18.35 -2.18
CA ASN A 93 -10.36 18.76 -3.27
C ASN A 93 -10.91 17.52 -3.99
N GLY A 94 -12.16 17.17 -3.71
CA GLY A 94 -12.78 15.94 -4.20
C GLY A 94 -12.05 14.70 -3.67
N SER A 95 -11.47 13.90 -4.57
CA SER A 95 -10.67 12.73 -4.23
C SER A 95 -9.17 13.01 -4.06
N ILE A 96 -8.73 14.24 -4.32
CA ILE A 96 -7.32 14.64 -4.27
C ILE A 96 -7.01 15.13 -2.85
N ASP A 97 -5.97 14.56 -2.24
CA ASP A 97 -5.45 15.00 -0.94
C ASP A 97 -4.00 15.45 -1.07
N VAL A 98 -3.65 16.56 -0.43
CA VAL A 98 -2.26 16.98 -0.24
C VAL A 98 -2.01 17.18 1.23
N THR A 99 -0.96 16.56 1.77
CA THR A 99 -0.60 16.65 3.19
C THR A 99 0.85 17.09 3.33
N LEU A 100 1.08 18.14 4.11
CA LEU A 100 2.39 18.52 4.64
C LEU A 100 2.49 18.01 6.07
N ASN A 101 3.62 17.37 6.40
CA ASN A 101 3.91 16.92 7.76
C ASN A 101 5.20 17.57 8.26
N PHE A 102 5.14 18.10 9.48
CA PHE A 102 6.24 18.72 10.19
C PHE A 102 6.61 17.86 11.42
N LEU A 103 7.85 17.94 11.88
CA LEU A 103 8.29 17.23 13.09
C LEU A 103 7.68 17.84 14.37
N PHE A 104 7.57 19.16 14.40
CA PHE A 104 6.99 19.97 15.47
C PHE A 104 6.05 21.01 14.85
N PRO A 105 5.19 21.67 15.64
CA PRO A 105 4.40 22.79 15.13
C PRO A 105 5.32 23.78 14.40
N PRO A 106 5.05 24.09 13.13
CA PRO A 106 6.00 24.86 12.34
C PRO A 106 6.06 26.29 12.86
N THR A 107 7.24 26.90 12.75
CA THR A 107 7.45 28.32 12.98
C THR A 107 7.59 29.03 11.63
N THR A 108 7.53 30.36 11.65
CA THR A 108 7.78 31.13 10.42
C THR A 108 9.19 30.86 9.91
N GLY A 109 9.31 30.44 8.66
CA GLY A 109 10.58 30.03 8.07
C GLY A 109 10.43 29.26 6.76
N THR A 110 11.55 28.78 6.23
CA THR A 110 11.57 27.94 5.02
C THR A 110 11.99 26.53 5.40
N TYR A 111 11.22 25.55 4.96
CA TYR A 111 11.42 24.13 5.19
C TYR A 111 11.75 23.44 3.87
N ALA A 112 12.82 22.65 3.83
CA ALA A 112 13.11 21.80 2.67
C ALA A 112 12.10 20.63 2.59
N ILE A 113 11.85 20.13 1.39
CA ILE A 113 11.13 18.86 1.22
C ILE A 113 12.08 17.70 1.46
N ALA A 114 11.70 16.81 2.38
CA ALA A 114 12.44 15.61 2.69
C ALA A 114 11.50 14.40 2.83
N ALA A 115 12.06 13.20 2.70
CA ALA A 115 11.31 11.95 2.88
C ALA A 115 10.78 11.79 4.33
N SER A 116 11.50 12.35 5.31
CA SER A 116 11.10 12.37 6.71
C SER A 116 11.24 13.79 7.27
N PRO A 117 10.22 14.31 7.99
CA PRO A 117 10.29 15.63 8.60
C PRO A 117 11.41 15.74 9.63
N ASN A 118 12.04 16.90 9.70
CA ASN A 118 13.00 17.26 10.74
C ASN A 118 12.92 18.77 11.06
N ALA A 119 13.82 19.29 11.89
CA ALA A 119 13.74 20.69 12.33
C ALA A 119 13.76 21.73 11.19
N GLY A 120 14.41 21.41 10.05
CA GLY A 120 14.48 22.29 8.88
C GLY A 120 13.79 21.74 7.63
N ALA A 121 13.03 20.65 7.76
CA ALA A 121 12.40 19.99 6.63
C ALA A 121 11.01 19.43 6.95
N CYS A 122 10.12 19.44 5.97
CA CYS A 122 8.81 18.82 6.03
C CYS A 122 8.69 17.74 4.95
N SER A 123 7.76 16.80 5.13
CA SER A 123 7.41 15.85 4.07
C SER A 123 6.10 16.26 3.40
N MET A 124 5.98 15.98 2.10
CA MET A 124 4.76 16.16 1.33
C MET A 124 4.25 14.82 0.83
N ILE A 125 2.95 14.60 0.94
CA ILE A 125 2.25 13.44 0.38
C ILE A 125 1.09 13.95 -0.47
N VAL A 126 0.96 13.43 -1.69
CA VAL A 126 -0.18 13.69 -2.58
C VAL A 126 -0.86 12.36 -2.91
N ASN A 127 -2.15 12.26 -2.63
CA ASN A 127 -2.97 11.12 -3.04
C ASN A 127 -3.82 11.51 -4.24
N ASN A 128 -3.98 10.58 -5.19
CA ASN A 128 -4.85 10.74 -6.36
C ASN A 128 -4.54 12.02 -7.16
N ALA A 129 -3.26 12.28 -7.42
CA ALA A 129 -2.84 13.42 -8.23
C ALA A 129 -3.60 13.45 -9.59
N PRO A 130 -3.92 14.63 -10.13
CA PRO A 130 -4.68 14.74 -11.37
C PRO A 130 -3.91 14.14 -12.54
N ASN A 131 -4.65 13.54 -13.48
CA ASN A 131 -4.11 12.84 -14.64
C ASN A 131 -3.14 11.69 -14.29
N GLN A 132 -3.28 11.13 -13.08
CA GLN A 132 -2.59 9.93 -12.63
C GLN A 132 -3.60 8.83 -12.30
N PRO A 133 -3.18 7.55 -12.28
CA PRO A 133 -4.05 6.46 -11.83
C PRO A 133 -4.55 6.70 -10.40
N SER A 134 -5.79 6.29 -10.12
CA SER A 134 -6.36 6.36 -8.79
C SER A 134 -5.67 5.41 -7.82
N GLY A 135 -5.69 5.75 -6.53
CA GLY A 135 -5.07 4.96 -5.46
C GLY A 135 -3.55 5.13 -5.36
N ILE A 136 -2.93 5.97 -6.20
CA ILE A 136 -1.47 6.19 -6.18
C ILE A 136 -1.11 7.33 -5.22
N VAL A 137 -0.08 7.05 -4.43
CA VAL A 137 0.53 7.99 -3.47
C VAL A 137 1.85 8.51 -4.04
N TRP A 138 2.02 9.83 -3.96
CA TRP A 138 3.20 10.54 -4.42
C TRP A 138 3.87 11.22 -3.22
N TYR A 139 5.18 11.10 -3.14
CA TYR A 139 5.99 11.62 -2.04
C TYR A 139 6.88 12.75 -2.56
N GLY A 140 6.88 13.88 -1.84
CA GLY A 140 7.78 14.99 -2.13
C GLY A 140 9.23 14.54 -2.06
N LYS A 141 10.00 14.83 -3.12
CA LYS A 141 11.43 14.51 -3.23
C LYS A 141 12.32 15.73 -3.11
N THR A 142 11.92 16.84 -3.73
CA THR A 142 12.71 18.08 -3.73
C THR A 142 11.81 19.31 -3.85
N GLY A 143 12.30 20.44 -3.36
CA GLY A 143 11.60 21.71 -3.29
C GLY A 143 11.63 22.28 -1.87
N SER A 144 10.93 23.38 -1.68
CA SER A 144 10.83 24.08 -0.40
C SER A 144 9.41 24.57 -0.13
N VAL A 145 9.08 24.65 1.14
CA VAL A 145 7.84 25.21 1.66
C VAL A 145 8.18 26.42 2.52
N VAL A 146 7.61 27.57 2.19
CA VAL A 146 7.68 28.77 3.02
C VAL A 146 6.49 28.78 3.95
N VAL A 147 6.74 28.80 5.25
CA VAL A 147 5.70 28.85 6.28
C VAL A 147 5.69 30.23 6.92
N ASN A 148 4.50 30.81 7.02
CA ASN A 148 4.22 32.00 7.83
C ASN A 148 3.23 31.61 8.93
N THR A 149 3.56 31.93 10.17
CA THR A 149 2.71 31.66 11.33
C THR A 149 2.35 32.96 12.05
N THR A 150 1.12 33.03 12.54
CA THR A 150 0.66 34.06 13.47
C THR A 150 0.14 33.39 14.75
N SER A 151 -0.38 34.17 15.71
CA SER A 151 -1.03 33.59 16.89
C SER A 151 -2.28 32.78 16.56
N THR A 152 -2.91 33.01 15.40
CA THR A 152 -4.15 32.36 14.99
C THR A 152 -4.03 31.54 13.70
N SER A 153 -2.94 31.66 12.95
CA SER A 153 -2.84 31.03 11.64
C SER A 153 -1.50 30.35 11.34
N ILE A 154 -1.56 29.33 10.48
CA ILE A 154 -0.40 28.77 9.78
C ILE A 154 -0.70 28.85 8.28
N GLN A 155 0.21 29.40 7.50
CA GLN A 155 0.14 29.43 6.05
C GLN A 155 1.44 28.89 5.45
N ALA A 156 1.33 27.77 4.75
CA ALA A 156 2.41 27.16 3.98
C ALA A 156 2.21 27.46 2.49
N SER A 157 3.26 27.96 1.84
CA SER A 157 3.28 28.29 0.42
C SER A 157 4.44 27.55 -0.25
N PHE A 158 4.19 26.99 -1.43
CA PHE A 158 5.18 26.19 -2.15
C PHE A 158 5.01 26.31 -3.66
N THR A 159 6.07 26.09 -4.41
CA THR A 159 6.06 26.17 -5.88
C THR A 159 6.98 25.11 -6.45
N GLY A 160 6.47 24.34 -7.42
CA GLY A 160 7.25 23.37 -8.18
C GLY A 160 7.85 22.24 -7.36
N ILE A 161 7.23 21.83 -6.25
CA ILE A 161 7.68 20.65 -5.50
C ILE A 161 7.53 19.42 -6.38
N LEU A 162 8.61 18.67 -6.56
CA LEU A 162 8.59 17.45 -7.36
C LEU A 162 8.25 16.26 -6.45
N CYS A 163 7.13 15.61 -6.75
CA CYS A 163 6.68 14.40 -6.08
C CYS A 163 6.83 13.19 -7.00
N THR A 164 7.30 12.07 -6.45
CA THR A 164 7.44 10.79 -7.18
C THR A 164 6.83 9.66 -6.38
N GLN A 165 6.63 8.50 -7.02
CA GLN A 165 6.27 7.29 -6.27
C GLN A 165 7.47 6.79 -5.45
N GLN A 166 7.20 6.00 -4.41
CA GLN A 166 8.24 5.53 -3.49
C GLN A 166 9.39 4.81 -4.20
N ASN A 167 9.05 3.95 -5.17
CA ASN A 167 9.99 3.07 -5.86
C ASN A 167 10.41 3.58 -7.25
N PHE A 168 9.84 4.69 -7.72
CA PHE A 168 10.06 5.20 -9.07
C PHE A 168 10.38 6.69 -9.06
N ASN A 169 11.44 7.07 -9.80
CA ASN A 169 11.84 8.47 -9.95
C ASN A 169 11.02 9.21 -11.03
N PHE A 170 10.36 8.47 -11.93
CA PHE A 170 9.52 9.01 -12.99
C PHE A 170 8.27 8.15 -13.19
N PRO A 171 7.17 8.74 -13.69
CA PRO A 171 7.00 10.18 -13.92
C PRO A 171 6.91 10.98 -12.61
N THR A 172 6.80 12.30 -12.69
CA THR A 172 6.73 13.21 -11.55
C THR A 172 5.44 14.01 -11.53
N VAL A 173 4.96 14.34 -10.33
CA VAL A 173 3.87 15.31 -10.11
C VAL A 173 4.48 16.60 -9.57
N GLY A 174 4.36 17.69 -10.32
CA GLY A 174 4.77 19.03 -9.88
C GLY A 174 3.67 19.70 -9.06
N VAL A 175 3.97 20.07 -7.82
CA VAL A 175 2.98 20.59 -6.86
C VAL A 175 3.31 22.04 -6.49
N SER A 176 2.34 22.93 -6.68
CA SER A 176 2.45 24.35 -6.31
C SER A 176 1.19 24.79 -5.58
N GLY A 177 1.27 25.87 -4.79
CA GLY A 177 0.12 26.48 -4.16
C GLY A 177 0.29 26.70 -2.66
N ASN A 178 -0.84 26.69 -1.95
CA ASN A 178 -0.89 27.07 -0.55
C ASN A 178 -1.77 26.10 0.25
N LEU A 179 -1.32 25.80 1.47
CA LEU A 179 -2.10 25.11 2.50
C LEU A 179 -2.04 25.92 3.78
N GLY A 180 -3.09 25.89 4.59
CA GLY A 180 -3.07 26.65 5.83
C GLY A 180 -4.37 26.58 6.60
N CYS A 181 -4.39 27.35 7.67
CA CYS A 181 -5.51 27.44 8.60
C CYS A 181 -5.46 28.76 9.36
N ASN A 182 -6.64 29.15 9.84
CA ASN A 182 -6.93 30.36 10.59
C ASN A 182 -7.89 30.04 11.73
#